data_AF-A0A194QWF1-F1
#
_entry.id   AF-A0A194QWF1-F1
#
_cell.length_a   1.000
_cell.length_b   1.000
_cell.length_c   1.000
_cell.angle_alpha   90.00
_cell.angle_beta   90.00
_cell.angle_gamma   90.00
#
_symmetry.space_group_name_H-M   'P 1'
#
loop_
_entity.id
_entity.type
_entity.pdbx_description
1 polymer ?
#
loop_
_entity_poly.entity_id
_entity_poly.type
_entity_poly.pdbx_seq_one_letter_code
_entity_poly.pdbx_strand_id
1 'polypeptide(L)'
;MSNFDDILFELTPPELSIIAQNASENILPEKSKIRYIPTYNEFIARREKKKANRFSENVMLAYFSELSAKLKPSTLWSRFSMIKSMLKITNDVDIS
;
A
#
# COMPACT_ATOMS: atom_id res chain seq x y z
N MET A 1 -23.87 23.66 -6.80
CA MET A 1 -22.57 22.97 -6.74
C MET A 1 -22.85 21.49 -6.86
N SER A 2 -22.55 20.88 -8.00
CA SER A 2 -22.54 19.42 -8.13
C SER A 2 -21.40 18.86 -7.28
N ASN A 3 -21.69 17.78 -6.54
CA ASN A 3 -20.72 17.11 -5.70
C ASN A 3 -19.68 16.44 -6.62
N PHE A 4 -18.39 16.50 -6.29
CA PHE A 4 -17.34 15.91 -7.14
C PHE A 4 -17.52 14.40 -7.31
N ASP A 5 -18.14 13.76 -6.32
CA ASP A 5 -18.50 12.34 -6.35
C ASP A 5 -19.61 12.02 -7.38
N ASP A 6 -20.52 12.96 -7.65
CA ASP A 6 -21.61 12.75 -8.63
C ASP A 6 -21.05 12.71 -10.07
N ILE A 7 -19.98 13.46 -10.35
CA ILE A 7 -19.33 13.52 -11.67
C ILE A 7 -18.56 12.23 -11.98
N LEU A 8 -17.99 11.59 -10.96
CA LEU A 8 -17.24 10.33 -11.10
C LEU A 8 -18.17 9.15 -11.44
N PHE A 9 -19.42 9.19 -10.98
CA PHE A 9 -20.40 8.15 -11.23
C PHE A 9 -20.99 8.21 -12.64
N GLU A 10 -21.12 9.40 -13.25
CA GLU A 10 -21.64 9.57 -14.62
C GLU A 10 -20.68 9.14 -15.73
N LEU A 11 -19.39 9.03 -15.44
CA LEU A 11 -18.36 8.66 -16.44
C LEU A 11 -18.07 7.15 -16.50
N THR A 12 -18.62 6.38 -15.57
CA THR A 12 -18.35 4.95 -15.44
C THR A 12 -19.65 4.19 -15.65
N PRO A 13 -19.75 3.29 -16.66
CA PRO A 13 -20.93 2.47 -16.86
C PRO A 13 -21.33 1.74 -15.55
N PRO A 14 -22.63 1.65 -15.23
CA PRO A 14 -23.09 1.11 -13.94
C PRO A 14 -22.50 -0.26 -13.57
N GLU A 15 -22.31 -1.13 -14.57
CA GLU A 15 -21.67 -2.43 -14.40
C GLU A 15 -20.22 -2.32 -13.88
N LEU A 16 -19.44 -1.40 -14.44
CA LEU A 16 -18.06 -1.16 -14.01
C LEU A 16 -18.00 -0.48 -12.63
N SER A 17 -18.96 0.39 -12.32
CA SER A 17 -19.07 1.02 -10.99
C SER A 17 -19.31 -0.03 -9.89
N ILE A 18 -20.17 -1.01 -10.15
CA ILE A 18 -20.41 -2.14 -9.22
C ILE A 18 -19.16 -3.01 -9.06
N ILE A 19 -18.44 -3.30 -10.16
CA ILE A 19 -17.19 -4.07 -10.09
C ILE A 19 -16.12 -3.32 -9.28
N ALA A 20 -15.98 -2.02 -9.49
CA ALA A 20 -15.04 -1.17 -8.75
C ALA A 20 -15.40 -1.11 -7.25
N GLN A 21 -16.69 -0.99 -6.93
CA GLN A 21 -17.19 -1.02 -5.56
C GLN A 21 -16.88 -2.36 -4.87
N ASN A 22 -17.19 -3.48 -5.51
CA ASN A 22 -16.88 -4.82 -4.98
C ASN A 22 -15.35 -5.07 -4.82
N ALA A 23 -14.54 -4.51 -5.73
CA ALA A 23 -13.09 -4.56 -5.63
C ALA A 23 -12.56 -3.69 -4.46
N SER A 24 -13.20 -2.53 -4.22
CA SER A 24 -12.89 -1.66 -3.08
C SER A 24 -13.29 -2.26 -1.73
N GLU A 25 -14.26 -3.17 -1.69
CA GLU A 25 -14.59 -3.93 -0.48
C GLU A 25 -13.57 -5.05 -0.20
N ASN A 26 -12.85 -5.51 -1.23
CA ASN A 26 -11.84 -6.57 -1.16
C ASN A 26 -10.43 -6.06 -1.56
N ILE A 27 -10.03 -4.89 -1.06
CA ILE A 27 -8.76 -4.20 -1.41
C ILE A 27 -7.54 -5.13 -1.31
N LEU A 28 -7.55 -6.08 -0.38
CA LEU A 28 -6.55 -7.14 -0.29
C LEU A 28 -7.18 -8.53 -0.39
N PRO A 29 -6.97 -9.25 -1.51
CA PRO A 29 -7.36 -10.66 -1.61
C PRO A 29 -6.77 -11.48 -0.46
N GLU A 30 -7.54 -12.41 0.11
CA GLU A 30 -7.15 -13.17 1.31
C GLU A 30 -5.81 -13.90 1.14
N LYS A 31 -5.55 -14.44 -0.06
CA LYS A 31 -4.27 -15.09 -0.40
C LYS A 31 -3.07 -14.14 -0.32
N SER A 32 -3.26 -12.86 -0.63
CA SER A 32 -2.21 -11.85 -0.57
C SER A 32 -1.90 -11.45 0.86
N LYS A 33 -2.89 -11.45 1.77
CA LYS A 33 -2.69 -11.11 3.20
C LYS A 33 -1.60 -11.94 3.85
N ILE A 34 -1.50 -13.23 3.50
CA ILE A 34 -0.48 -14.18 3.96
C ILE A 34 0.94 -13.63 3.75
N ARG A 35 1.17 -12.86 2.69
CA ARG A 35 2.50 -12.28 2.38
C ARG A 35 2.61 -10.82 2.78
N TYR A 36 1.53 -10.05 2.62
CA TYR A 36 1.53 -8.61 2.84
C TYR A 36 1.65 -8.28 4.33
N ILE A 37 0.90 -8.97 5.20
CA ILE A 37 0.90 -8.71 6.65
C ILE A 37 2.29 -8.98 7.26
N PRO A 38 2.95 -10.13 7.03
CA PRO A 38 4.28 -10.36 7.58
C PRO A 38 5.33 -9.38 7.05
N THR A 39 5.27 -9.04 5.74
CA THR A 39 6.19 -8.07 5.13
C THR A 39 6.04 -6.69 5.76
N TYR A 40 4.80 -6.27 5.99
CA TYR A 40 4.48 -5.02 6.67
C TYR A 40 4.94 -5.01 8.13
N ASN A 41 4.68 -6.08 8.88
CA ASN A 41 5.10 -6.21 10.26
C ASN A 41 6.63 -6.17 10.40
N GLU A 42 7.38 -6.78 9.47
CA GLU A 42 8.85 -6.70 9.43
C GLU A 42 9.32 -5.24 9.26
N PHE A 43 8.64 -4.47 8.40
CA PHE A 43 8.91 -3.04 8.21
C PHE A 43 8.62 -2.23 9.49
N ILE A 44 7.48 -2.45 10.14
CA ILE A 44 7.11 -1.76 11.39
C ILE A 44 8.13 -2.04 12.49
N ALA A 45 8.49 -3.30 12.70
CA ALA A 45 9.49 -3.67 13.71
C ALA A 45 10.86 -3.01 13.44
N ARG A 46 11.29 -2.92 12.17
CA ARG A 46 12.52 -2.20 11.80
C ARG A 46 12.43 -0.71 12.08
N ARG A 47 11.30 -0.09 11.73
CA ARG A 47 11.02 1.33 11.94
C ARG A 47 11.03 1.69 13.43
N GLU A 48 10.41 0.87 14.27
CA GLU A 48 10.42 1.00 15.73
C GLU A 48 11.84 0.86 16.31
N LYS A 49 12.60 -0.15 15.87
CA LYS A 49 14.01 -0.33 16.28
C LYS A 49 14.87 0.89 15.97
N LYS A 50 14.57 1.62 14.89
CA LYS A 50 15.27 2.84 14.49
C LYS A 50 14.67 4.12 15.09
N LYS A 51 13.66 4.01 15.97
CA LYS A 51 12.93 5.15 16.58
C LYS A 51 12.39 6.15 15.56
N ALA A 52 12.08 5.70 14.35
CA ALA A 52 11.52 6.54 13.31
C ALA A 52 10.01 6.67 13.55
N ASN A 53 9.55 7.76 14.15
CA ASN A 53 8.16 7.89 14.61
C ASN A 53 7.13 8.21 13.51
N ARG A 54 7.57 8.45 12.27
CA ARG A 54 6.71 8.83 11.14
C ARG A 54 6.96 7.94 9.92
N PHE A 55 5.90 7.72 9.15
CA PHE A 55 5.96 7.13 7.82
C PHE A 55 6.29 8.26 6.83
N SER A 56 7.59 8.56 6.70
CA SER A 56 8.08 9.51 5.70
C SER A 56 8.75 8.77 4.57
N GLU A 57 8.77 9.39 3.39
CA GLU A 57 9.48 8.87 2.22
C GLU A 57 10.95 8.54 2.54
N ASN A 58 11.62 9.39 3.30
CA ASN A 58 13.01 9.17 3.76
C ASN A 58 13.17 7.88 4.58
N VAL A 59 12.20 7.55 5.45
CA VAL A 59 12.25 6.31 6.24
C VAL A 59 12.10 5.09 5.34
N MET A 60 11.23 5.17 4.34
CA MET A 60 11.08 4.10 3.35
C MET A 60 12.32 3.97 2.46
N LEU A 61 12.84 5.08 1.92
CA LEU A 61 14.04 5.09 1.10
C LEU A 61 15.23 4.48 1.84
N ALA A 62 15.44 4.84 3.11
CA ALA A 62 16.48 4.25 3.94
C ALA A 62 16.28 2.73 4.12
N TYR A 63 15.05 2.29 4.40
CA TYR A 63 14.73 0.86 4.57
C TYR A 63 14.96 0.06 3.28
N PHE A 64 14.51 0.55 2.13
CA PHE A 64 14.68 -0.13 0.84
C PHE A 64 16.13 -0.07 0.34
N SER A 65 16.88 0.99 0.66
CA SER A 65 18.32 1.06 0.40
C SER A 65 19.10 0.00 1.18
N GLU A 66 18.68 -0.37 2.39
CA GLU A 66 19.31 -1.47 3.14
C GLU A 66 18.93 -2.85 2.59
N LEU A 67 17.72 -3.00 2.08
CA LEU A 67 17.22 -4.24 1.49
C LEU A 67 17.79 -4.50 0.11
N SER A 68 18.05 -3.46 -0.70
CA SER A 68 18.61 -3.60 -2.05
C SER A 68 19.99 -4.26 -2.03
N ALA A 69 20.76 -4.08 -0.95
CA ALA A 69 22.04 -4.76 -0.74
C ALA A 69 21.91 -6.28 -0.52
N LYS A 70 20.70 -6.78 -0.21
CA LYS A 70 20.45 -8.18 0.17
C LYS A 70 19.49 -8.89 -0.77
N LEU A 71 18.64 -8.17 -1.49
CA LEU A 71 17.55 -8.71 -2.29
C LEU A 71 17.74 -8.37 -3.77
N LYS A 72 17.26 -9.29 -4.63
CA LYS A 72 17.14 -9.01 -6.06
C LYS A 72 16.15 -7.86 -6.30
N PRO A 73 16.36 -7.02 -7.32
CA PRO A 73 15.47 -5.88 -7.60
C PRO A 73 13.98 -6.25 -7.71
N SER A 74 13.64 -7.36 -8.36
CA SER A 74 12.24 -7.80 -8.50
C SER A 74 11.58 -8.14 -7.15
N THR A 75 12.34 -8.75 -6.23
CA THR A 75 11.87 -9.03 -4.87
C THR A 75 11.75 -7.75 -4.05
N LEU A 76 12.69 -6.81 -4.22
CA LEU A 76 12.65 -5.50 -3.58
C LEU A 76 11.39 -4.72 -3.98
N TRP A 77 11.11 -4.62 -5.29
CA TRP A 77 9.91 -3.98 -5.81
C TRP A 77 8.62 -4.67 -5.36
N SER A 78 8.63 -6.01 -5.29
CA SER A 78 7.48 -6.74 -4.74
C SER A 78 7.22 -6.36 -3.28
N ARG A 79 8.26 -6.30 -2.44
CA ARG A 79 8.14 -5.86 -1.03
C ARG A 79 7.71 -4.40 -0.92
N PHE A 80 8.22 -3.53 -1.79
CA PHE A 80 7.80 -2.13 -1.87
C PHE A 80 6.31 -2.00 -2.11
N SER A 81 5.79 -2.65 -3.15
CA SER A 81 4.35 -2.61 -3.46
C SER A 81 3.51 -3.15 -2.31
N MET A 82 3.94 -4.22 -1.63
CA MET A 82 3.23 -4.76 -0.47
C MET A 82 3.14 -3.75 0.68
N ILE A 83 4.27 -3.13 1.03
CA ILE A 83 4.33 -2.15 2.11
C ILE A 83 3.53 -0.90 1.75
N LYS A 84 3.63 -0.41 0.50
CA LYS A 84 2.84 0.74 0.00
C LYS A 84 1.34 0.47 0.10
N SER A 85 0.87 -0.70 -0.35
CA SER A 85 -0.54 -1.09 -0.24
C SER A 85 -0.99 -1.19 1.22
N MET A 86 -0.18 -1.81 2.08
CA MET A 86 -0.53 -1.93 3.50
C MET A 86 -0.57 -0.59 4.21
N LEU A 87 0.39 0.32 3.95
CA LEU A 87 0.39 1.67 4.53
C LEU A 87 -0.84 2.48 4.13
N LYS A 88 -1.28 2.37 2.87
CA LYS A 88 -2.53 2.99 2.41
C LYS A 88 -3.74 2.44 3.16
N ILE A 89 -3.81 1.13 3.35
CA ILE A 89 -4.96 0.46 4.00
C ILE A 89 -4.98 0.68 5.52
N THR A 90 -3.84 0.55 6.20
CA THR A 90 -3.78 0.52 7.67
C THR A 90 -3.48 1.87 8.29
N ASN A 91 -2.88 2.79 7.55
CA ASN A 91 -2.41 4.07 8.09
C ASN A 91 -2.88 5.28 7.29
N ASP A 92 -3.65 5.06 6.22
CA ASP A 92 -4.09 6.12 5.30
C ASP A 92 -2.91 6.98 4.78
N VAL A 93 -1.76 6.33 4.60
CA VAL A 93 -0.56 6.97 4.06
C VAL A 93 -0.44 6.62 2.59
N ASP A 94 -0.67 7.59 1.72
CA ASP A 94 -0.34 7.48 0.30
C ASP A 94 1.10 7.94 0.06
N ILE A 95 1.91 7.05 -0.48
CA ILE A 95 3.27 7.37 -0.92
C ILE A 95 3.22 7.40 -2.44
N SER A 96 3.33 8.59 -3.02
CA SER A 96 3.36 8.79 -4.48
C SER A 96 4.61 8.15 -5.08
#